data_AF-A0A534HH73-F1
#
_entry.id   AF-A0A534HH73-F1
#
_cell.length_a   1.000
_cell.length_b   1.000
_cell.length_c   1.000
_cell.angle_alpha   90.00
_cell.angle_beta   90.00
_cell.angle_gamma   90.00
#
_symmetry.space_group_name_H-M   'P 1'
#
loop_
_entity.id
_entity.type
_entity.pdbx_description
1 polymer ?
#
loop_
_entity_poly.entity_id
_entity_poly.type
_entity_poly.pdbx_seq_one_letter_code
_entity_poly.pdbx_strand_id
1 'polypeptide(L)'
;MRSVGRDALFSLAALLVSVILVQSIYATVIRPRAAAILAEPVVPQDQLKPGQVITHNLRSPFVILKDYEQEVALILATWALSLIGYQALAVARDRRLLEKPYVEIPEGRVVLPDDARAYGRPIESLPREEQEMLLPRALMVALNRFGATRSVQDAAEAVRAE
;
A
#
# COMPACT_ATOMS: atom_id res chain seq x y z
N MET A 1 -6.18 20.49 6.33
CA MET A 1 -7.10 20.55 5.17
C MET A 1 -6.44 20.23 3.83
N ARG A 2 -5.16 20.57 3.57
CA ARG A 2 -4.48 20.26 2.28
C ARG A 2 -4.23 18.76 2.02
N SER A 3 -4.09 17.91 3.04
CA SER A 3 -3.88 16.45 2.87
C SER A 3 -5.14 15.71 2.43
N VAL A 4 -6.27 15.96 3.10
CA VAL A 4 -7.57 15.30 2.83
C VAL A 4 -7.99 15.47 1.37
N GLY A 5 -7.81 16.65 0.79
CA GLY A 5 -8.15 16.91 -0.61
C GLY A 5 -7.28 16.12 -1.61
N ARG A 6 -5.99 15.95 -1.30
CA ARG A 6 -5.07 15.18 -2.16
C ARG A 6 -5.36 13.69 -2.11
N ASP A 7 -5.62 13.15 -0.93
CA ASP A 7 -5.91 11.72 -0.77
C ASP A 7 -7.28 11.37 -1.39
N ALA A 8 -8.27 12.25 -1.26
CA ALA A 8 -9.56 12.11 -1.94
C ALA A 8 -9.44 12.19 -3.47
N LEU A 9 -8.64 13.14 -3.98
CA LEU A 9 -8.38 13.26 -5.42
C LEU A 9 -7.68 12.01 -5.97
N PHE A 10 -6.67 11.50 -5.26
CA PHE A 10 -5.99 10.27 -5.63
C PHE A 10 -6.96 9.09 -5.65
N SER A 11 -7.78 8.93 -4.62
CA SER A 11 -8.76 7.85 -4.53
C SER A 11 -9.77 7.88 -5.68
N LEU A 12 -10.30 9.07 -6.01
CA LEU A 12 -11.23 9.25 -7.12
C LEU A 12 -10.57 8.97 -8.48
N ALA A 13 -9.36 9.47 -8.69
CA ALA A 13 -8.59 9.21 -9.91
C ALA A 13 -8.27 7.73 -10.06
N ALA A 14 -7.84 7.06 -8.99
CA ALA A 14 -7.56 5.63 -8.98
C ALA A 14 -8.81 4.80 -9.30
N LEU A 15 -9.98 5.19 -8.78
CA LEU A 15 -11.25 4.54 -9.09
C LEU A 15 -11.60 4.69 -10.57
N LEU A 16 -11.51 5.91 -11.10
CA LEU A 16 -11.81 6.20 -12.50
C LEU A 16 -10.88 5.43 -13.46
N VAL A 17 -9.58 5.40 -13.17
CA VAL A 17 -8.61 4.61 -13.94
C VAL A 17 -8.92 3.12 -13.86
N SER A 18 -9.26 2.61 -12.68
CA SER A 18 -9.61 1.19 -12.49
C SER A 18 -10.85 0.81 -13.30
N VAL A 19 -11.89 1.65 -13.29
CA VAL A 19 -13.11 1.47 -14.10
C VAL A 19 -12.75 1.43 -15.58
N ILE A 20 -12.04 2.44 -16.10
CA ILE A 20 -11.70 2.52 -17.52
C ILE A 20 -10.87 1.32 -17.96
N LEU A 21 -9.85 0.95 -17.17
CA LEU A 21 -8.95 -0.15 -17.50
C LEU A 21 -9.68 -1.48 -17.54
N VAL A 22 -10.45 -1.81 -16.51
CA VAL A 22 -11.18 -3.07 -16.45
C VAL A 22 -12.28 -3.10 -17.52
N GLN A 23 -13.05 -2.03 -17.69
CA GLN A 23 -14.09 -1.93 -18.71
C GLN A 23 -13.52 -2.15 -20.12
N SER A 24 -12.35 -1.57 -20.41
CA SER A 24 -11.68 -1.73 -21.70
C SER A 24 -11.27 -3.17 -21.95
N ILE A 25 -10.70 -3.85 -20.94
CA ILE A 25 -10.32 -5.27 -21.03
C ILE A 25 -11.57 -6.14 -21.21
N TYR A 26 -12.65 -5.85 -20.49
CA TYR A 26 -13.90 -6.59 -20.58
C TYR A 26 -14.55 -6.47 -21.96
N ALA A 27 -14.61 -5.25 -22.50
CA ALA A 27 -15.22 -4.96 -23.79
C ALA A 27 -14.41 -5.53 -24.97
N THR A 28 -13.07 -5.45 -24.91
CA THR A 28 -12.21 -5.80 -26.05
C THR A 28 -11.68 -7.23 -26.04
N VAL A 29 -11.58 -7.87 -24.87
CA VAL A 29 -10.95 -9.18 -24.73
C VAL A 29 -11.90 -10.20 -24.11
N ILE A 30 -12.43 -9.95 -22.92
CA ILE A 30 -13.12 -10.99 -22.14
C ILE A 30 -14.44 -11.38 -22.79
N ARG A 31 -15.35 -10.42 -23.00
CA ARG A 31 -16.67 -10.68 -23.59
C ARG A 31 -16.61 -11.23 -25.01
N PRO A 32 -15.82 -10.68 -25.95
CA PRO A 32 -15.77 -11.23 -27.30
C PRO A 32 -15.21 -12.65 -27.33
N ARG A 33 -14.18 -12.96 -26.52
CA ARG A 33 -13.64 -14.32 -26.42
C ARG A 33 -14.62 -15.29 -25.76
N ALA A 34 -15.31 -14.86 -24.71
CA ALA A 34 -16.36 -15.66 -24.08
C ALA A 34 -17.49 -15.97 -25.07
N ALA A 35 -17.94 -14.97 -25.85
CA ALA A 35 -18.96 -15.15 -26.87
C ALA A 35 -18.50 -16.12 -27.97
N ALA A 36 -17.25 -16.02 -28.43
CA ALA A 36 -16.68 -16.92 -29.43
C ALA A 36 -16.66 -18.38 -28.94
N ILE A 37 -16.23 -18.62 -27.70
CA ILE A 37 -16.19 -19.96 -27.08
C ILE A 37 -17.59 -20.53 -26.89
N LEU A 38 -18.58 -19.68 -26.54
CA LEU A 38 -19.96 -20.11 -26.36
C LEU A 38 -20.69 -20.33 -27.70
N ALA A 39 -20.21 -19.75 -28.79
CA ALA A 39 -20.77 -19.91 -30.13
C ALA A 39 -20.23 -21.16 -30.86
N GLU A 40 -19.24 -21.86 -30.31
CA GLU A 40 -18.74 -23.11 -30.89
C GLU A 40 -19.88 -24.15 -30.96
N PRO A 41 -20.12 -24.77 -32.14
CA PRO A 41 -21.22 -25.71 -32.32
C PRO A 41 -21.13 -26.88 -31.34
N VAL A 42 -22.17 -27.05 -30.52
CA VAL A 42 -22.37 -28.26 -29.75
C VAL A 42 -22.75 -29.37 -30.73
N VAL A 43 -21.93 -30.40 -30.86
CA VAL A 43 -22.35 -31.65 -31.53
C VAL A 43 -23.53 -32.19 -30.71
N PRO A 44 -24.74 -32.34 -31.29
CA PRO A 44 -25.88 -32.89 -30.57
C PRO A 44 -25.53 -34.27 -30.01
N GLN A 45 -25.99 -34.58 -28.79
CA GLN A 45 -25.67 -35.85 -28.10
C GLN A 45 -25.89 -37.08 -28.99
N ASP A 46 -26.87 -36.99 -29.87
CA ASP A 46 -27.33 -38.00 -30.81
C ASP A 46 -26.35 -38.29 -31.97
N GLN A 47 -25.34 -37.44 -32.17
CA GLN A 47 -24.29 -37.58 -33.18
C GLN A 47 -22.89 -37.86 -32.57
N LEU A 48 -22.78 -37.98 -31.24
CA LEU A 48 -21.50 -38.32 -30.61
C LEU A 48 -21.20 -39.81 -30.78
N LYS A 49 -19.95 -40.12 -31.16
CA LYS A 49 -19.44 -41.49 -31.15
C LYS A 49 -19.41 -42.02 -29.71
N PRO A 50 -19.55 -43.34 -29.48
CA PRO A 50 -19.47 -43.92 -28.14
C PRO A 50 -18.15 -43.50 -27.47
N GLY A 51 -18.23 -42.78 -26.34
CA GLY A 51 -17.07 -42.28 -25.58
C GLY A 51 -16.68 -40.82 -25.87
N GLN A 52 -17.34 -40.13 -26.80
CA GLN A 52 -17.13 -38.72 -27.04
C GLN A 52 -17.99 -37.90 -26.05
N VAL A 53 -17.38 -36.97 -25.32
CA VAL A 53 -18.04 -36.16 -24.28
C VAL A 53 -18.31 -34.77 -24.83
N ILE A 54 -19.54 -34.26 -24.67
CA ILE A 54 -19.85 -32.86 -24.94
C ILE A 54 -19.06 -32.01 -23.95
N THR A 55 -17.98 -31.41 -24.41
CA THR A 55 -17.21 -30.44 -23.63
C THR A 55 -17.53 -29.06 -24.16
N HIS A 56 -18.64 -28.49 -23.68
CA HIS A 56 -18.72 -27.04 -23.65
C HIS A 56 -17.50 -26.59 -22.83
N ASN A 57 -16.65 -25.73 -23.38
CA ASN A 57 -15.48 -25.23 -22.66
C ASN A 57 -15.90 -24.17 -21.60
N LEU A 58 -16.91 -24.50 -20.79
CA LEU A 58 -17.47 -23.73 -19.67
C LEU A 58 -16.43 -23.46 -18.58
N ARG A 59 -15.34 -24.24 -18.55
CA ARG A 59 -14.21 -24.03 -17.65
C ARG A 59 -13.20 -22.99 -18.17
N SER A 60 -13.45 -22.40 -19.34
CA SER A 60 -12.60 -21.34 -19.86
C SER A 60 -12.64 -20.12 -18.92
N PRO A 61 -11.48 -19.52 -18.59
CA PRO A 61 -11.43 -18.35 -17.73
C PRO A 61 -12.22 -17.16 -18.30
N PHE A 62 -12.32 -17.03 -19.62
CA PHE A 62 -13.12 -15.98 -20.26
C PHE A 62 -14.62 -16.16 -20.03
N VAL A 63 -15.11 -17.41 -20.03
CA VAL A 63 -16.52 -17.72 -19.80
C VAL A 63 -16.89 -17.51 -18.34
N ILE A 64 -15.98 -17.84 -17.42
CA ILE A 64 -16.16 -17.62 -15.97
C ILE A 64 -16.16 -16.12 -15.64
N LEU A 65 -15.25 -15.35 -16.25
CA LEU A 65 -15.09 -13.92 -15.96
C LEU A 65 -16.09 -13.01 -16.67
N LYS A 66 -16.88 -13.48 -17.64
CA LYS A 66 -17.70 -12.61 -18.50
C LYS A 66 -18.80 -11.83 -17.74
N ASP A 67 -19.19 -12.29 -16.56
CA ASP A 67 -20.34 -11.78 -15.83
C ASP A 67 -20.04 -10.44 -15.15
N TYR A 68 -21.05 -9.57 -15.07
CA TYR A 68 -20.93 -8.22 -14.51
C TYR A 68 -20.52 -8.21 -13.04
N GLU A 69 -20.85 -9.25 -12.27
CA GLU A 69 -20.40 -9.38 -10.87
C GLU A 69 -18.87 -9.42 -10.79
N GLN A 70 -18.23 -10.23 -11.63
CA GLN A 70 -16.78 -10.36 -11.68
C GLN A 70 -16.12 -9.08 -12.18
N GLU A 71 -16.76 -8.38 -13.11
CA GLU A 71 -16.29 -7.08 -13.60
C GLU A 71 -16.23 -6.05 -12.48
N VAL A 72 -17.32 -5.88 -11.73
CA VAL A 72 -17.39 -4.94 -10.60
C VAL A 72 -16.41 -5.36 -9.50
N ALA A 73 -16.31 -6.66 -9.20
CA ALA A 73 -15.36 -7.17 -8.22
C ALA A 73 -13.90 -6.82 -8.60
N LEU A 74 -13.51 -6.99 -9.87
CA LEU A 74 -12.17 -6.65 -10.34
C LEU A 74 -11.91 -5.14 -10.34
N ILE A 75 -12.90 -4.31 -10.67
CA ILE A 75 -12.80 -2.85 -10.56
C ILE A 75 -12.48 -2.46 -9.11
N LEU A 76 -13.26 -2.97 -8.16
CA LEU A 76 -13.09 -2.66 -6.73
C LEU A 76 -11.77 -3.21 -6.18
N ALA A 77 -11.38 -4.42 -6.58
CA ALA A 77 -10.10 -5.01 -6.19
C ALA A 77 -8.91 -4.20 -6.71
N THR A 78 -8.94 -3.79 -7.98
CA THR A 78 -7.88 -2.94 -8.59
C THR A 78 -7.79 -1.58 -7.91
N TRP A 79 -8.94 -0.98 -7.60
CA TRP A 79 -9.01 0.27 -6.85
C TRP A 79 -8.44 0.11 -5.44
N ALA A 80 -8.88 -0.91 -4.70
CA ALA A 80 -8.38 -1.20 -3.35
C ALA A 80 -6.86 -1.46 -3.33
N LEU A 81 -6.35 -2.23 -4.29
CA LEU A 81 -4.91 -2.47 -4.45
C LEU A 81 -4.15 -1.18 -4.72
N SER A 82 -4.72 -0.26 -5.50
CA SER A 82 -4.10 1.05 -5.76
C SER A 82 -4.00 1.90 -4.48
N LEU A 83 -5.04 1.88 -3.64
CA LEU A 83 -5.04 2.58 -2.35
C LEU A 83 -4.03 1.97 -1.37
N ILE A 84 -4.02 0.65 -1.26
CA ILE A 84 -3.07 -0.09 -0.41
C ILE A 84 -1.64 0.16 -0.89
N GLY A 85 -1.39 0.11 -2.21
CA GLY A 85 -0.09 0.38 -2.80
C GLY A 85 0.43 1.79 -2.52
N TYR A 86 -0.44 2.80 -2.61
CA TYR A 86 -0.10 4.18 -2.26
C TYR A 86 0.33 4.32 -0.79
N GLN A 87 -0.41 3.73 0.14
CA GLN A 87 -0.04 3.71 1.55
C GLN A 87 1.20 2.88 1.84
N ALA A 88 1.36 1.74 1.17
CA ALA A 88 2.54 0.88 1.32
C ALA A 88 3.83 1.61 0.91
N LEU A 89 3.79 2.43 -0.16
CA LEU A 89 4.93 3.26 -0.56
C LEU A 89 5.27 4.32 0.50
N ALA A 90 4.26 4.95 1.10
CA ALA A 90 4.47 5.90 2.20
C ALA A 90 5.13 5.20 3.40
N VAL A 91 4.60 4.06 3.83
CA VAL A 91 5.17 3.26 4.94
C VAL A 91 6.59 2.77 4.62
N ALA A 92 6.86 2.36 3.38
CA ALA A 92 8.19 1.92 2.97
C ALA A 92 9.22 3.06 3.01
N ARG A 93 8.83 4.28 2.63
CA ARG A 93 9.66 5.47 2.79
C ARG A 93 9.97 5.75 4.25
N ASP A 94 8.96 5.63 5.11
CA ASP A 94 9.11 5.85 6.55
C ASP A 94 10.05 4.80 7.19
N ARG A 95 10.01 3.54 6.72
CA ARG A 95 10.93 2.49 7.16
C ARG A 95 12.39 2.76 6.81
N ARG A 96 12.69 3.25 5.60
CA ARG A 96 14.08 3.57 5.18
C ARG A 96 14.74 4.60 6.09
N LEU A 97 13.93 5.44 6.72
CA LEU A 97 14.40 6.46 7.63
C LEU A 97 14.77 5.88 9.00
N LEU A 98 14.15 4.77 9.43
CA LEU A 98 14.59 4.02 10.62
C LEU A 98 16.02 3.45 10.49
N GLU A 99 16.48 3.24 9.26
CA GLU A 99 17.83 2.73 8.97
C GLU A 99 18.89 3.85 8.94
N LYS A 100 18.47 5.11 9.02
CA LYS A 100 19.37 6.26 8.97
C LYS A 100 19.98 6.49 10.35
N PRO A 101 21.32 6.60 10.48
CA PRO A 101 21.95 6.96 11.75
C PRO A 101 21.69 8.44 12.04
N TYR A 102 20.64 8.72 12.82
CA TYR A 102 20.30 10.09 13.23
C TYR A 102 21.25 10.67 14.28
N VAL A 103 21.83 9.79 15.08
CA VAL A 103 22.74 10.14 16.16
C VAL A 103 23.93 9.20 16.09
N GLU A 104 25.12 9.76 15.93
CA GLU A 104 26.37 9.00 15.97
C GLU A 104 26.86 8.93 17.42
N ILE A 105 26.74 7.75 18.03
CA ILE A 105 27.24 7.49 19.38
C ILE A 105 28.41 6.50 19.25
N PRO A 106 29.64 6.88 19.64
CA PRO A 106 30.77 5.95 19.68
C PRO A 106 30.45 4.73 20.56
N GLU A 107 30.86 3.54 20.13
CA GLU A 107 30.67 2.32 20.92
C GLU A 107 31.26 2.47 22.33
N GLY A 108 30.49 2.06 23.35
CA GLY A 108 30.89 2.14 24.75
C GLY A 108 30.78 3.53 25.39
N ARG A 109 30.31 4.56 24.68
CA ARG A 109 30.05 5.89 25.28
C ARG A 109 28.68 5.93 25.97
N VAL A 110 28.67 6.36 27.22
CA VAL A 110 27.44 6.67 27.96
C VAL A 110 26.92 8.04 27.53
N VAL A 111 25.63 8.13 27.20
CA VAL A 111 24.97 9.39 26.88
C VAL A 111 24.68 10.13 28.19
N LEU A 112 25.32 11.28 28.39
CA LEU A 112 25.09 12.14 29.54
C LEU A 112 23.97 13.14 29.25
N PRO A 113 23.22 13.62 30.26
CA PRO A 113 22.20 14.65 30.06
C PRO A 113 22.74 15.93 29.41
N ASP A 114 23.99 16.29 29.71
CA ASP A 114 24.65 17.47 29.15
C ASP A 114 24.93 17.31 27.63
N ASP A 115 25.08 16.07 27.15
CA ASP A 115 25.29 15.76 25.74
C ASP A 115 23.98 15.72 24.93
N ALA A 116 22.82 15.64 25.60
CA ALA A 116 21.53 15.44 24.93
C ALA A 116 21.23 16.53 23.88
N ARG A 117 21.61 17.78 24.16
CA ARG A 117 21.47 18.91 23.22
C ARG A 117 22.39 18.78 22.00
N ALA A 118 23.59 18.23 22.17
CA ALA A 118 24.51 18.01 21.07
C ALA A 118 23.99 16.92 20.12
N TYR A 119 23.43 15.85 20.67
CA TYR A 119 22.81 14.77 19.90
C TYR A 119 21.49 15.15 19.22
N GLY A 120 20.80 16.20 19.68
CA GLY A 120 19.57 16.72 19.04
C GLY A 120 19.83 17.57 17.78
N ARG A 121 20.97 18.25 17.69
CA ARG A 121 21.28 19.17 16.57
C ARG A 121 21.22 18.53 15.18
N PRO A 122 21.76 17.32 14.94
CA PRO A 122 21.62 16.64 13.64
C PRO A 122 20.15 16.44 13.26
N ILE A 123 19.29 16.14 14.22
CA ILE A 123 17.87 15.90 14.01
C ILE A 123 17.15 17.21 13.67
N GLU A 124 17.46 18.31 14.36
CA GLU A 124 16.95 19.66 14.07
C GLU A 124 17.37 20.17 12.68
N SER A 125 18.48 19.66 12.14
CA SER A 125 19.00 20.04 10.81
C SER A 125 18.34 19.29 9.64
N LEU A 126 17.53 18.25 9.92
CA LEU A 126 16.82 17.51 8.88
C LEU A 126 15.79 18.40 8.16
N PRO A 127 15.36 18.05 6.93
CA PRO A 127 14.21 18.69 6.30
C PRO A 127 12.95 18.59 7.17
N ARG A 128 12.08 19.62 7.15
CA ARG A 128 10.84 19.64 7.97
C ARG A 128 9.98 18.38 7.82
N GLU A 129 9.86 17.88 6.59
CA GLU A 129 9.10 16.65 6.32
C GLU A 129 9.69 15.42 7.02
N GLU A 130 11.03 15.35 7.17
CA GLU A 130 11.71 14.28 7.91
C GLU A 130 11.61 14.47 9.43
N GLN A 131 11.61 15.71 9.92
CA GLN A 131 11.47 16.00 11.36
C GLN A 131 10.10 15.62 11.93
N GLU A 132 9.03 15.76 11.13
CA GLU A 132 7.66 15.42 11.54
C GLU A 132 7.41 13.90 11.63
N MET A 133 8.37 13.09 11.19
CA MET A 133 8.26 11.64 11.16
C MET A 133 8.50 11.03 12.54
N LEU A 134 7.93 9.84 12.75
CA LEU A 134 7.83 9.22 14.07
C LEU A 134 9.17 9.13 14.81
N LEU A 135 10.23 8.61 14.18
CA LEU A 135 11.50 8.36 14.86
C LEU A 135 12.28 9.64 15.20
N PRO A 136 12.53 10.58 14.27
CA PRO A 136 13.13 11.88 14.58
C PRO A 136 12.38 12.64 15.68
N ARG A 137 11.04 12.63 15.64
CA ARG A 137 10.19 13.31 16.62
C ARG A 137 10.32 12.69 18.01
N ALA A 138 10.20 11.36 18.09
CA ALA A 138 10.40 10.61 19.33
C ALA A 138 11.80 10.80 19.92
N LEU A 139 12.85 10.78 19.09
CA LEU A 139 14.22 11.06 19.52
C LEU A 139 14.38 12.48 20.07
N MET A 140 13.80 13.48 19.41
CA MET A 140 13.83 14.87 19.88
C MET A 140 13.10 15.03 21.22
N VAL A 141 11.93 14.41 21.38
CA VAL A 141 11.18 14.43 22.64
C VAL A 141 11.98 13.73 23.75
N ALA A 142 12.55 12.56 23.47
CA ALA A 142 13.38 11.83 24.41
C ALA A 142 14.60 12.64 24.86
N LEU A 143 15.38 13.20 23.92
CA LEU A 143 16.60 13.97 24.19
C LEU A 143 16.29 15.26 24.97
N ASN A 144 15.24 15.99 24.58
CA ASN A 144 14.83 17.20 25.29
C ASN A 144 14.39 16.89 26.72
N ARG A 145 13.59 15.83 26.91
CA ARG A 145 13.13 15.43 28.24
C ARG A 145 14.29 14.93 29.10
N PHE A 146 15.15 14.06 28.55
CA PHE A 146 16.33 13.54 29.25
C PHE A 146 17.30 14.64 29.65
N GLY A 147 17.58 15.59 28.77
CA GLY A 147 18.43 16.74 29.07
C GLY A 147 17.86 17.64 30.18
N ALA A 148 16.54 17.77 30.25
CA ALA A 148 15.87 18.59 31.27
C ALA A 148 15.76 17.90 32.63
N THR A 149 15.40 16.61 32.65
CA THR A 149 15.09 15.89 33.89
C THR A 149 16.25 15.05 34.41
N ARG A 150 17.26 14.80 33.58
CA ARG A 150 18.36 13.87 33.84
C ARG A 150 17.88 12.44 34.17
N SER A 151 16.65 12.10 33.76
CA SER A 151 15.96 10.84 34.06
C SER A 151 15.62 10.10 32.78
N VAL A 152 16.10 8.85 32.66
CA VAL A 152 15.78 7.98 31.52
C VAL A 152 14.30 7.59 31.54
N GLN A 153 13.73 7.43 32.73
CA GLN A 153 12.33 7.10 32.96
C GLN A 153 11.42 8.20 32.41
N ASP A 154 11.73 9.46 32.71
CA ASP A 154 10.94 10.60 32.25
C ASP A 154 11.01 10.75 30.74
N ALA A 155 12.17 10.45 30.13
CA ALA A 155 12.35 10.44 28.69
C ALA A 155 11.51 9.34 28.02
N ALA A 156 11.51 8.13 28.57
CA ALA A 156 10.70 7.02 28.06
C ALA A 156 9.20 7.31 28.20
N GLU A 157 8.77 7.92 29.31
CA GLU A 157 7.38 8.30 29.53
C GLU A 157 6.93 9.39 28.54
N ALA A 158 7.79 10.38 28.26
CA ALA A 158 7.49 11.42 27.28
C ALA A 158 7.33 10.87 25.86
N VAL A 159 8.18 9.92 25.44
CA VAL A 159 8.04 9.24 24.14
C VAL A 159 6.76 8.39 24.09
N ARG A 160 6.38 7.76 25.20
CA ARG A 160 5.18 6.92 25.26
C ARG A 160 3.87 7.71 25.20
N ALA A 161 3.92 8.98 25.63
CA ALA A 161 2.77 9.89 25.59
C ALA A 161 2.53 10.53 24.21
N GLU A 162 3.39 10.24 23.23
CA GLU A 162 3.42 10.82 21.89
C GLU A 162 2.72 9.97 20.82
#